data_AF-A0A915PYM7-F1
#
_entry.id   AF-A0A915PYM7-F1
#
_cell.length_a   1.000
_cell.length_b   1.000
_cell.length_c   1.000
_cell.angle_alpha   90.00
_cell.angle_beta   90.00
_cell.angle_gamma   90.00
#
_symmetry.space_group_name_H-M   'P 1'
#
loop_
_entity.id
_entity.type
_entity.pdbx_description
1 polymer ?
#
loop_
_entity_poly.entity_id
_entity_poly.type
_entity_poly.pdbx_seq_one_letter_code
_entity_poly.pdbx_strand_id
1 'polypeptide(L)'
;MLARIGLMAMRTKTLATRTNQALHVSETGAALKTMLSRISLAVRGINCETEYGKHMNDLSRRVFGEPPRTTESKNLKVVRVMSEEPLEQQPFKAIDYYPNQPMFHYLTKLLRFHGLYFDEHVVWREVQNRLKLARGKMLYPPIGQGKRAQLRGEKK
;
A
#
# COMPACT_ATOMS: atom_id res chain seq x y z
N MET A 1 21.07 -15.19 45.72
CA MET A 1 22.56 -15.17 45.64
C MET A 1 22.97 -15.83 44.35
N LEU A 2 23.24 -15.03 43.30
CA LEU A 2 24.11 -15.32 42.15
C LEU A 2 24.02 -14.14 41.19
N ALA A 3 25.10 -13.37 41.17
CA ALA A 3 25.31 -12.22 40.32
C ALA A 3 25.36 -12.63 38.84
N ARG A 4 24.76 -11.82 37.98
CA ARG A 4 25.11 -11.79 36.55
C ARG A 4 25.33 -10.35 36.14
N ILE A 5 26.57 -9.91 36.37
CA ILE A 5 27.16 -8.70 35.82
C ILE A 5 27.23 -8.91 34.30
N GLY A 6 26.32 -8.24 33.58
CA GLY A 6 26.29 -8.21 32.12
C GLY A 6 26.50 -6.77 31.66
N LEU A 7 27.76 -6.43 31.41
CA LEU A 7 28.22 -5.18 30.81
C LEU A 7 27.59 -5.03 29.41
N MET A 8 26.43 -4.38 29.29
CA MET A 8 25.87 -4.03 27.99
C MET A 8 26.53 -2.75 27.47
N ALA A 9 27.36 -2.98 26.45
CA ALA A 9 28.15 -2.05 25.67
C ALA A 9 27.57 -0.63 25.51
N MET A 10 28.43 0.36 25.76
CA MET A 10 28.20 1.75 25.39
C MET A 10 27.87 1.86 23.91
N ARG A 11 26.67 2.35 23.62
CA ARG A 11 26.20 2.70 22.27
C ARG A 11 26.93 3.96 21.81
N THR A 12 28.10 3.80 21.19
CA THR A 12 28.82 4.90 20.55
C THR A 12 28.02 5.38 19.34
N LYS A 13 27.44 6.59 19.45
CA LYS A 13 26.91 7.33 18.30
C LYS A 13 28.10 7.78 17.45
N THR A 14 28.48 7.01 16.44
CA THR A 14 29.42 7.48 15.42
C THR A 14 28.65 8.38 14.46
N LEU A 15 28.86 9.68 14.64
CA LEU A 15 28.49 10.72 13.69
C LEU A 15 29.14 10.39 12.34
N ALA A 16 28.33 10.15 11.31
CA ALA A 16 28.81 9.94 9.96
C ALA A 16 29.47 11.23 9.46
N THR A 17 30.80 11.25 9.43
CA THR A 17 31.58 12.30 8.78
C THR A 17 31.39 12.18 7.28
N ARG A 18 30.88 13.25 6.66
CA ARG A 18 30.90 13.46 5.20
C ARG A 18 32.35 13.44 4.71
N THR A 19 32.79 12.30 4.22
CA THR A 19 33.92 12.18 3.29
C THR A 19 33.67 10.94 2.44
N ASN A 20 33.18 11.11 1.21
CA ASN A 20 33.16 10.02 0.22
C ASN A 20 34.59 9.84 -0.29
N GLN A 21 35.42 9.19 0.50
CA GLN A 21 36.63 8.53 0.03
C GLN A 21 36.49 7.06 0.42
N ALA A 22 35.91 6.27 -0.47
CA ALA A 22 35.94 4.83 -0.36
C ALA A 22 37.36 4.35 -0.68
N LEU A 23 38.22 4.29 0.34
CA LEU A 23 39.46 3.52 0.28
C LEU A 23 39.09 2.05 0.48
N HIS A 24 39.09 1.28 -0.60
CA HIS A 24 39.03 -0.18 -0.52
C HIS A 24 40.38 -0.73 -0.04
N VAL A 25 40.38 -1.37 1.12
CA VAL A 25 41.51 -2.13 1.68
C VAL A 25 41.40 -3.58 1.19
N SER A 26 42.44 -4.10 0.52
CA SER A 26 42.55 -5.52 0.18
C SER A 26 43.29 -6.28 1.30
N GLU A 27 42.77 -7.45 1.70
CA GLU A 27 43.23 -8.29 2.82
C GLU A 27 44.61 -8.98 2.65
N THR A 28 45.43 -8.58 1.68
CA THR A 28 46.80 -9.08 1.56
C THR A 28 47.78 -7.91 1.43
N GLY A 29 48.57 -7.70 2.48
CA GLY A 29 49.52 -6.60 2.65
C GLY A 29 50.71 -6.65 1.69
N ALA A 30 50.47 -6.35 0.41
CA ALA A 30 51.51 -6.03 -0.56
C ALA A 30 51.11 -4.77 -1.34
N ALA A 31 51.83 -3.67 -1.07
CA ALA A 31 51.71 -2.44 -1.85
C ALA A 31 52.36 -2.67 -3.22
N LEU A 32 51.58 -3.13 -4.20
CA LEU A 32 52.01 -3.11 -5.60
C LEU A 32 52.03 -1.66 -6.07
N LYS A 33 53.24 -1.12 -6.21
CA LYS A 33 53.51 0.17 -6.84
C LYS A 33 53.21 0.04 -8.33
N THR A 34 51.94 0.21 -8.71
CA THR A 34 51.55 0.21 -10.11
C THR A 34 52.11 1.46 -10.78
N MET A 35 53.05 1.27 -11.71
CA MET A 35 53.48 2.28 -12.67
C MET A 35 52.24 2.90 -13.35
N LEU A 36 52.24 4.22 -13.55
CA LEU A 36 51.23 4.94 -14.32
C LEU A 36 51.31 4.53 -15.79
N SER A 37 50.70 3.39 -16.16
CA SER A 37 50.38 3.12 -17.55
C SER A 37 49.32 4.13 -18.00
N ARG A 38 49.59 4.87 -19.08
CA ARG A 38 48.67 5.87 -19.67
C ARG A 38 47.41 5.28 -20.31
N ILE A 39 47.18 3.98 -20.15
CA ILE A 39 46.05 3.27 -20.76
C ILE A 39 45.42 2.39 -19.67
N SER A 40 44.38 2.91 -19.02
CA SER A 40 43.55 2.16 -18.07
C SER A 40 42.41 1.47 -18.83
N LEU A 41 42.67 0.44 -19.63
CA LEU A 41 41.67 -0.06 -20.60
C LEU A 41 40.78 -1.23 -20.16
N ALA A 42 40.96 -1.89 -19.01
CA ALA A 42 40.21 -3.15 -18.80
C ALA A 42 39.63 -3.44 -17.42
N VAL A 43 39.78 -2.55 -16.42
CA VAL A 43 39.32 -2.86 -15.04
C VAL A 43 38.51 -1.74 -14.39
N ARG A 44 38.31 -0.60 -15.06
CA ARG A 44 37.40 0.42 -14.52
C ARG A 44 36.00 0.06 -14.97
N GLY A 45 35.20 -0.43 -14.02
CA GLY A 45 33.81 -0.83 -14.22
C GLY A 45 32.98 0.27 -14.88
N ILE A 46 31.76 -0.12 -15.26
CA ILE A 46 30.73 0.63 -16.02
C ILE A 46 30.54 2.10 -15.52
N ASN A 47 30.96 2.41 -14.30
CA ASN A 47 30.95 3.75 -13.70
C ASN A 47 32.34 4.44 -13.75
N CYS A 48 32.85 4.76 -14.95
CA CYS A 48 34.07 5.57 -15.12
C CYS A 48 33.74 7.08 -15.12
N GLU A 49 34.43 7.89 -14.31
CA GLU A 49 34.26 9.36 -14.28
C GLU A 49 34.79 10.10 -15.52
N THR A 50 35.49 9.39 -16.41
CA THR A 50 35.98 9.92 -17.70
C THR A 50 34.82 10.36 -18.61
N GLU A 51 35.05 11.34 -19.48
CA GLU A 51 34.06 11.80 -20.48
C GLU A 51 33.50 10.66 -21.34
N TYR A 52 34.35 9.73 -21.80
CA TYR A 52 33.90 8.53 -22.52
C TYR A 52 32.95 7.65 -21.68
N GLY A 53 33.25 7.47 -20.40
CA GLY A 53 32.39 6.74 -19.46
C GLY A 53 31.01 7.40 -19.27
N LYS A 54 30.95 8.74 -19.23
CA LYS A 54 29.68 9.48 -19.20
C LYS A 54 28.86 9.24 -20.47
N HIS A 55 29.49 9.32 -21.65
CA HIS A 55 28.84 9.05 -22.93
C HIS A 55 28.33 7.60 -23.04
N MET A 56 29.09 6.63 -22.53
CA MET A 56 28.66 5.23 -22.52
C MET A 56 27.44 5.01 -21.60
N ASN A 57 27.42 5.66 -20.44
CA ASN A 57 26.28 5.61 -19.52
C ASN A 57 25.03 6.28 -20.10
N ASP A 58 25.18 7.42 -20.78
CA ASP A 58 24.06 8.10 -21.45
C ASP A 58 23.53 7.29 -22.63
N LEU A 59 24.41 6.62 -23.39
CA LEU A 59 24.01 5.71 -24.45
C LEU A 59 23.23 4.52 -23.89
N SER A 60 23.74 3.88 -22.83
CA SER A 60 23.08 2.76 -22.15
C SER A 60 21.66 3.13 -21.71
N ARG A 61 21.50 4.28 -21.03
CA ARG A 61 20.18 4.77 -20.60
C ARG A 61 19.20 4.91 -21.77
N ARG A 62 19.66 5.44 -22.91
CA ARG A 62 18.82 5.58 -24.12
C ARG A 62 18.44 4.23 -24.74
N VAL A 63 19.38 3.28 -24.77
CA VAL A 63 19.13 1.93 -25.31
C VAL A 63 18.09 1.19 -24.47
N PHE A 64 18.15 1.33 -23.14
CA PHE A 64 17.24 0.64 -22.21
C PHE A 64 16.02 1.46 -21.80
N GLY A 65 15.82 2.67 -22.34
CA GLY A 65 14.66 3.51 -22.05
C GLY A 65 14.64 4.14 -20.65
N GLU A 66 15.78 4.18 -19.97
CA GLU A 66 15.94 4.89 -18.70
C GLU A 66 16.02 6.41 -18.94
N PRO A 67 15.76 7.24 -17.92
CA PRO A 67 15.93 8.69 -18.02
C PRO A 67 17.35 9.07 -18.48
N PRO A 68 17.52 9.71 -19.65
CA PRO A 68 18.85 9.91 -20.25
C PRO A 68 19.66 11.04 -19.61
N ARG A 69 19.04 11.88 -18.77
CA ARG A 69 19.73 12.94 -18.03
C ARG A 69 20.03 12.47 -16.62
N THR A 70 21.18 12.89 -16.09
CA THR A 70 21.51 12.72 -14.67
C THR A 70 20.54 13.55 -13.82
N THR A 71 19.43 12.94 -13.43
CA THR A 71 18.41 13.56 -12.60
C THR A 71 18.72 13.42 -11.12
N GLU A 72 18.41 14.46 -10.37
CA GLU A 72 18.39 14.42 -8.90
C GLU A 72 17.46 13.32 -8.39
N SER A 73 17.79 12.75 -7.23
CA SER A 73 17.02 11.66 -6.60
C SER A 73 15.54 11.98 -6.39
N LYS A 74 15.21 13.26 -6.16
CA LYS A 74 13.82 13.73 -6.02
C LYS A 74 13.00 13.59 -7.31
N ASN A 75 13.63 13.80 -8.47
CA ASN A 75 12.95 13.77 -9.77
C ASN A 75 12.70 12.33 -10.24
N LEU A 76 13.57 11.39 -9.83
CA LEU A 76 13.38 9.95 -10.08
C LEU A 76 12.13 9.39 -9.40
N LYS A 77 11.58 10.07 -8.38
CA LYS A 77 10.30 9.69 -7.77
C LYS A 77 9.17 9.67 -8.80
N VAL A 78 9.13 10.61 -9.74
CA VAL A 78 8.07 10.69 -10.75
C VAL A 78 8.13 9.48 -11.67
N VAL A 79 9.32 9.13 -12.14
CA VAL A 79 9.55 7.93 -12.96
C VAL A 79 9.07 6.68 -12.23
N ARG A 80 9.40 6.56 -10.93
CA ARG A 80 8.94 5.45 -10.09
C ARG A 80 7.42 5.39 -9.96
N VAL A 81 6.79 6.51 -9.61
CA VAL A 81 5.32 6.59 -9.44
C VAL A 81 4.58 6.30 -10.74
N MET A 82 5.15 6.69 -11.89
CA MET A 82 4.55 6.41 -13.20
C MET A 82 4.84 5.00 -13.72
N SER A 83 5.96 4.39 -13.30
CA SER A 83 6.30 3.01 -13.64
C SER A 83 5.53 1.98 -12.81
N GLU A 84 5.13 2.37 -11.60
CA GLU A 84 4.33 1.53 -10.70
C GLU A 84 2.84 1.69 -11.04
N GLU A 85 2.07 0.62 -10.84
CA GLU A 85 0.61 0.70 -10.97
C GLU A 85 0.04 1.63 -9.88
N PRO A 86 -0.87 2.56 -10.23
CA PRO A 86 -1.52 3.45 -9.27
C PRO A 86 -2.13 2.66 -8.11
N LEU A 87 -2.02 3.21 -6.90
CA LEU A 87 -2.52 2.58 -5.67
C LEU A 87 -4.00 2.19 -5.74
N GLU A 88 -4.80 2.93 -6.51
CA GLU A 88 -6.24 2.71 -6.67
C GLU A 88 -6.57 1.53 -7.59
N GLN A 89 -5.66 1.16 -8.48
CA GLN A 89 -5.81 0.03 -9.40
C GLN A 89 -5.27 -1.27 -8.78
N GLN A 90 -4.37 -1.16 -7.80
CA GLN A 90 -3.84 -2.32 -7.08
C GLN A 90 -4.98 -3.12 -6.43
N PRO A 91 -5.02 -4.46 -6.61
CA PRO A 91 -6.18 -5.29 -6.25
C PRO A 91 -6.53 -5.25 -4.75
N PHE A 92 -5.55 -5.00 -3.89
CA PHE A 92 -5.77 -4.92 -2.43
C PHE A 92 -6.48 -3.63 -1.99
N LYS A 93 -6.28 -2.53 -2.71
CA LYS A 93 -6.89 -1.21 -2.45
C LYS A 93 -7.90 -0.81 -3.52
N ALA A 94 -8.18 -1.74 -4.43
CA ALA A 94 -9.08 -1.52 -5.54
C ALA A 94 -10.47 -1.18 -5.02
N ILE A 95 -11.19 -0.44 -5.86
CA ILE A 95 -12.59 -0.05 -5.65
C ILE A 95 -13.46 -1.30 -5.42
N ASP A 96 -13.06 -2.43 -5.99
CA ASP A 96 -13.75 -3.72 -5.93
C ASP A 96 -13.49 -4.51 -4.65
N TYR A 97 -12.90 -3.90 -3.61
CA TYR A 97 -12.62 -4.57 -2.35
C TYR A 97 -13.86 -5.22 -1.72
N TYR A 98 -14.99 -4.51 -1.73
CA TYR A 98 -16.28 -5.09 -1.35
C TYR A 98 -17.05 -5.51 -2.61
N PRO A 99 -17.66 -6.71 -2.60
CA PRO A 99 -18.49 -7.10 -3.72
C PRO A 99 -19.76 -6.25 -3.75
N ASN A 100 -20.42 -6.19 -4.90
CA ASN A 100 -21.65 -5.42 -5.11
C ASN A 100 -22.82 -5.97 -4.28
N GLN A 101 -22.94 -5.50 -3.03
CA GLN A 101 -23.96 -5.94 -2.06
C GLN A 101 -25.40 -5.72 -2.55
N PRO A 102 -25.77 -4.56 -3.13
CA PRO A 102 -27.11 -4.35 -3.67
C PRO A 102 -27.52 -5.43 -4.68
N MET A 103 -26.62 -5.82 -5.58
CA MET A 103 -26.91 -6.85 -6.58
C MET A 103 -27.30 -8.18 -5.93
N PHE A 104 -26.54 -8.65 -4.93
CA PHE A 104 -26.88 -9.88 -4.22
C PHE A 104 -28.19 -9.77 -3.44
N HIS A 105 -28.44 -8.62 -2.81
CA HIS A 105 -29.70 -8.39 -2.09
C HIS A 105 -30.92 -8.46 -3.02
N TYR A 106 -30.86 -7.81 -4.18
CA TYR A 106 -31.96 -7.85 -5.14
C TYR A 106 -32.12 -9.23 -5.77
N LEU A 107 -31.01 -9.89 -6.12
CA LEU A 107 -31.02 -11.22 -6.70
C LEU A 107 -31.75 -12.23 -5.80
N THR A 108 -31.35 -12.34 -4.52
CA THR A 108 -31.98 -13.29 -3.58
C THR A 108 -33.44 -12.97 -3.31
N LYS A 109 -33.78 -11.67 -3.27
CA LYS A 109 -35.16 -11.20 -3.15
C LYS A 109 -36.02 -11.61 -4.36
N LEU A 110 -35.52 -11.46 -5.59
CA LEU A 110 -36.21 -11.89 -6.80
C LEU A 110 -36.40 -13.40 -6.82
N LEU A 111 -35.34 -14.17 -6.55
CA LEU A 111 -35.39 -15.63 -6.51
C LEU A 111 -36.42 -16.14 -5.48
N ARG A 112 -36.54 -15.44 -4.35
CA ARG A 112 -37.58 -15.74 -3.34
C ARG A 112 -38.99 -15.47 -3.87
N PHE A 113 -39.22 -14.38 -4.58
CA PHE A 113 -40.54 -14.09 -5.16
C PHE A 113 -40.95 -15.10 -6.22
N HIS A 114 -39.98 -15.64 -6.95
CA HIS A 114 -40.21 -16.70 -7.93
C HIS A 114 -40.26 -18.11 -7.31
N GLY A 115 -40.05 -18.24 -5.99
CA GLY A 115 -40.09 -19.53 -5.28
C GLY A 115 -38.89 -20.45 -5.51
N LEU A 116 -37.84 -19.99 -6.20
CA LEU A 116 -36.61 -20.77 -6.42
C LEU A 116 -35.68 -20.78 -5.21
N TYR A 117 -35.79 -19.77 -4.35
CA TYR A 117 -34.93 -19.60 -3.18
C TYR A 117 -35.75 -19.41 -1.91
N PHE A 118 -35.43 -20.18 -0.87
CA PHE A 118 -36.03 -20.03 0.44
C PHE A 118 -35.08 -19.32 1.40
N ASP A 119 -35.43 -18.08 1.75
CA ASP A 119 -34.66 -17.26 2.71
C ASP A 119 -35.22 -17.39 4.13
N GLU A 120 -34.58 -18.23 4.94
CA GLU A 120 -34.97 -18.47 6.34
C GLU A 120 -34.93 -17.20 7.19
N HIS A 121 -33.94 -16.34 6.99
CA HIS A 121 -33.77 -15.12 7.79
C HIS A 121 -34.88 -14.11 7.54
N VAL A 122 -35.30 -13.97 6.28
CA VAL A 122 -36.43 -13.10 5.91
C VAL A 122 -37.74 -13.68 6.45
N VAL A 123 -37.95 -14.99 6.31
CA VAL A 123 -39.15 -15.66 6.82
C VAL A 123 -39.26 -15.51 8.34
N TRP A 124 -38.17 -15.73 9.07
CA TRP A 124 -38.13 -15.54 10.52
C TRP A 124 -38.50 -14.10 10.91
N ARG A 125 -37.95 -13.10 10.20
CA ARG A 125 -38.27 -11.68 10.43
C ARG A 125 -39.75 -11.38 10.19
N GLU A 126 -40.33 -11.92 9.12
CA GLU A 126 -41.77 -11.78 8.82
C GLU A 126 -42.64 -12.39 9.91
N VAL A 127 -42.30 -13.58 10.41
CA VAL A 127 -43.00 -14.23 11.54
C VAL A 127 -42.91 -13.37 12.80
N GLN A 128 -41.72 -12.87 13.14
CA GLN A 128 -41.55 -11.99 14.30
C GLN A 128 -42.38 -10.71 14.16
N ASN A 129 -42.47 -10.14 12.97
CA ASN A 129 -43.27 -8.96 12.69
C ASN A 129 -44.77 -9.24 12.87
N ARG A 130 -45.26 -10.38 12.38
CA ARG A 130 -46.65 -10.83 12.59
C ARG A 130 -46.98 -11.00 14.08
N LEU A 131 -46.09 -11.61 14.85
CA LEU A 131 -46.27 -11.78 16.30
C LEU A 131 -46.30 -10.43 17.04
N LYS A 132 -45.48 -9.46 16.62
CA LYS A 132 -45.51 -8.10 17.20
C LYS A 132 -46.83 -7.39 16.90
N LEU A 133 -47.33 -7.50 15.67
CA LEU A 133 -48.63 -6.95 15.27
C LEU A 133 -49.78 -7.59 16.06
N ALA A 134 -49.75 -8.92 16.23
CA ALA A 134 -50.74 -9.64 17.04
C ALA A 134 -50.75 -9.21 18.52
N ARG A 135 -49.59 -8.79 19.05
CA ARG A 135 -49.47 -8.17 20.39
C ARG A 135 -49.96 -6.72 20.44
N GLY A 136 -50.49 -6.17 19.34
CA GLY A 136 -50.93 -4.79 19.23
C GLY A 136 -49.79 -3.78 19.09
N LYS A 137 -48.55 -4.22 18.85
CA LYS A 137 -47.43 -3.29 18.64
C LYS A 137 -47.48 -2.74 17.22
N MET A 138 -47.55 -1.42 17.09
CA MET A 138 -47.35 -0.75 15.81
C MET A 138 -45.86 -0.79 15.44
N LEU A 139 -45.49 -1.64 14.48
CA LEU A 139 -44.09 -1.88 14.09
C LEU A 139 -43.52 -0.77 13.20
N TYR A 140 -44.30 -0.33 12.23
CA TYR A 140 -43.92 0.71 11.27
C TYR A 140 -45.01 1.79 11.28
N PRO A 141 -44.97 2.77 12.21
CA PRO A 141 -45.84 3.93 12.13
C PRO A 141 -45.68 4.61 10.76
N PRO A 142 -46.77 5.11 10.16
CA PRO A 142 -46.64 5.96 8.99
C PRO A 142 -45.76 7.17 9.36
N ILE A 143 -44.93 7.58 8.41
CA ILE A 143 -43.96 8.65 8.60
C ILE A 143 -44.71 9.90 9.08
N GLY A 144 -44.26 10.48 10.20
CA GLY A 144 -44.90 11.64 10.83
C GLY A 144 -45.89 11.30 11.97
N GLN A 145 -46.39 10.07 12.07
CA GLN A 145 -47.27 9.64 13.18
C GLN A 145 -46.51 8.87 14.28
N GLY A 146 -45.24 9.20 14.47
CA GLY A 146 -44.45 8.64 15.56
C GLY A 146 -45.02 9.05 16.93
N LYS A 147 -44.49 8.45 17.99
CA LYS A 147 -44.92 8.69 19.38
C LYS A 147 -45.07 10.17 19.74
N ARG A 148 -44.18 11.04 19.22
CA ARG A 148 -44.23 12.49 19.46
C ARG A 148 -45.48 13.17 18.90
N ALA A 149 -45.99 12.70 17.75
CA ALA A 149 -47.19 13.27 17.13
C ALA A 149 -48.46 12.83 17.87
N GLN A 150 -48.50 11.57 18.32
CA GLN A 150 -49.60 11.04 19.13
C GLN A 150 -49.75 11.84 20.44
N LEU A 151 -48.65 12.06 21.16
CA LEU A 151 -48.64 12.87 22.38
C LEU A 151 -49.02 14.35 22.17
N ARG A 152 -48.92 14.88 20.94
CA ARG A 152 -49.38 16.24 20.60
C ARG A 152 -50.88 16.27 20.28
N GLY A 153 -51.40 15.22 19.65
CA GLY A 153 -52.84 15.09 19.34
C GLY A 153 -53.70 14.90 20.59
N GLU A 154 -53.20 14.17 21.59
CA GLU A 154 -53.89 13.90 22.86
C GLU A 154 -54.04 15.12 23.78
N LYS A 155 -53.33 16.22 23.51
CA LYS A 155 -53.36 17.45 24.33
C LYS A 155 -54.35 18.52 23.82
N LYS A 156 -55.15 18.21 22.81
CA LYS A 156 -56.26 19.06 22.32
C LYS A 156 -57.58 18.51 22.83
#